data_AF-B9A9N6-F1
#
_entry.id   AF-B9A9N6-F1
#
_cell.length_a   1.000
_cell.length_b   1.000
_cell.length_c   1.000
_cell.angle_alpha   90.00
_cell.angle_beta   90.00
_cell.angle_gamma   90.00
#
_symmetry.space_group_name_H-M   'P 1'
#
loop_
_entity.id
_entity.type
_entity.pdbx_description
1 polymer ?
#
loop_
_entity_poly.entity_id
_entity_poly.type
_entity_poly.pdbx_seq_one_letter_code
_entity_poly.pdbx_strand_id
1 'polypeptide(L)'
;MKKTNKVKKETMFQAQNIFLTYSQCDLSKEEIKNFIINLCNEKKLQINYLLVGIENHQDHKGKHHHVFFQLNKRFKTRDLNIFNIPKNIKEKKLIDQENIKIKDFFYSPHIEPRPGNPIKDTTDVRNYVKKDGDFIEEGTFKHVRYIKLSKNEKPTELESLTNNYFLKLREEYQQKEINISKTKNEIFKKLKLYAESLEPNYAFKNTKRFKNMAYEHIYESEIKENLIFNFCTFKKIPILICIYDILKTQKEQLSNVISQRFKTLIVEGNSKSGKTQFFKSVLTNLELPFNYIKDDVDFSDENYDEDKYVNIYDDIDIYDIQARNLTKVVIGNQKDSIVNMKYKPRN
;
A
#
# COMPACT_ATOMS: atom_id res chain seq x y z
N MET A 1 17.79 -42.12 -13.86
CA MET A 1 16.78 -41.05 -13.69
C MET A 1 16.40 -40.94 -12.22
N LYS A 2 16.89 -39.92 -11.49
CA LYS A 2 16.48 -39.67 -10.10
C LYS A 2 15.08 -39.04 -10.12
N LYS A 3 14.04 -39.80 -9.72
CA LYS A 3 12.72 -39.24 -9.41
C LYS A 3 12.88 -38.34 -8.18
N THR A 4 13.04 -37.05 -8.39
CA THR A 4 12.94 -36.07 -7.31
C THR A 4 11.48 -36.05 -6.85
N ASN A 5 11.19 -36.65 -5.70
CA ASN A 5 9.96 -36.43 -4.97
C ASN A 5 9.88 -34.93 -4.63
N LYS A 6 9.20 -34.15 -5.47
CA LYS A 6 8.78 -32.80 -5.12
C LYS A 6 7.79 -32.93 -3.97
N VAL A 7 8.29 -32.75 -2.74
CA VAL A 7 7.45 -32.52 -1.58
C VAL A 7 6.54 -31.34 -1.94
N LYS A 8 5.24 -31.62 -2.11
CA LYS A 8 4.24 -30.61 -2.44
C LYS A 8 4.16 -29.69 -1.22
N LYS A 9 4.77 -28.51 -1.33
CA LYS A 9 4.81 -27.52 -0.25
C LYS A 9 3.36 -27.20 0.13
N GLU A 10 2.91 -27.64 1.30
CA GLU A 10 1.54 -27.45 1.76
C GLU A 10 1.23 -25.95 1.82
N THR A 11 0.35 -25.50 0.93
CA THR A 11 0.01 -24.08 0.80
C THR A 11 -1.00 -23.69 1.87
N MET A 12 -0.63 -22.74 2.73
CA MET A 12 -1.52 -22.17 3.73
C MET A 12 -2.61 -21.31 3.06
N PHE A 13 -3.88 -21.58 3.37
CA PHE A 13 -5.00 -20.73 2.96
C PHE A 13 -5.01 -19.46 3.80
N GLN A 14 -5.11 -18.31 3.15
CA GLN A 14 -5.14 -16.99 3.79
C GLN A 14 -6.07 -16.05 3.03
N ALA A 15 -7.21 -15.70 3.62
CA ALA A 15 -8.18 -14.83 2.96
C ALA A 15 -8.99 -14.02 3.97
N GLN A 16 -9.40 -12.81 3.57
CA GLN A 16 -10.35 -11.98 4.31
C GLN A 16 -11.74 -12.00 3.64
N ASN A 17 -11.77 -12.07 2.31
CA ASN A 17 -12.98 -12.24 1.51
C ASN A 17 -12.99 -13.69 1.04
N ILE A 18 -14.04 -14.44 1.36
CA ILE A 18 -14.13 -15.86 1.08
C ILE A 18 -15.42 -16.12 0.31
N PHE A 19 -15.31 -16.87 -0.77
CA PHE A 19 -16.41 -17.31 -1.61
C PHE A 19 -16.44 -18.83 -1.64
N LEU A 20 -17.59 -19.41 -1.28
CA LEU A 20 -17.82 -20.85 -1.24
C LEU A 20 -18.96 -21.20 -2.19
N THR A 21 -18.83 -22.29 -2.90
CA THR A 21 -19.90 -22.86 -3.73
C THR A 21 -20.18 -24.29 -3.30
N TYR A 22 -21.31 -24.52 -2.65
CA TYR A 22 -21.80 -25.85 -2.30
C TYR A 22 -22.71 -26.35 -3.43
N SER A 23 -22.20 -27.29 -4.23
CA SER A 23 -22.96 -27.91 -5.32
C SER A 23 -23.80 -29.07 -4.78
N GLN A 24 -25.01 -29.25 -5.32
CA GLN A 24 -25.91 -30.35 -4.95
C GLN A 24 -26.13 -30.40 -3.43
N CYS A 25 -26.48 -29.25 -2.86
CA CYS A 25 -26.66 -29.08 -1.43
C CYS A 25 -28.16 -28.87 -1.14
N ASP A 26 -28.74 -29.79 -0.38
CA ASP A 26 -30.18 -29.78 -0.09
C ASP A 26 -30.51 -28.97 1.18
N LEU A 27 -29.50 -28.35 1.81
CA LEU A 27 -29.67 -27.51 2.98
C LEU A 27 -30.34 -26.18 2.62
N SER A 28 -31.10 -25.63 3.55
CA SER A 28 -31.62 -24.27 3.46
C SER A 28 -30.50 -23.22 3.55
N LYS A 29 -30.78 -22.00 3.06
CA LYS A 29 -29.83 -20.88 3.19
C LYS A 29 -29.58 -20.55 4.66
N GLU A 30 -30.59 -20.71 5.51
CA GLU A 30 -30.55 -20.51 6.95
C GLU A 30 -29.61 -21.51 7.64
N GLU A 31 -29.68 -22.79 7.27
CA GLU A 31 -28.78 -23.83 7.80
C GLU A 31 -27.32 -23.54 7.43
N ILE A 32 -27.06 -23.18 6.17
CA ILE A 32 -25.71 -22.83 5.70
C ILE A 32 -25.20 -21.57 6.40
N LYS A 33 -26.06 -20.54 6.51
CA LYS A 33 -25.74 -19.31 7.24
C LYS A 33 -25.36 -19.60 8.69
N ASN A 34 -26.17 -20.38 9.40
CA ASN A 34 -25.93 -20.74 10.80
C ASN A 34 -24.63 -21.53 10.96
N PHE A 35 -24.33 -22.46 10.03
CA PHE A 35 -23.05 -23.16 10.00
C PHE A 35 -21.87 -22.19 9.88
N ILE A 36 -21.91 -21.24 8.95
CA ILE A 36 -20.83 -20.27 8.74
C ILE A 36 -20.63 -19.36 9.96
N ILE A 37 -21.73 -18.91 10.58
CA ILE A 37 -21.69 -18.10 11.82
C ILE A 37 -21.05 -18.91 12.95
N ASN A 38 -21.48 -20.16 13.16
CA ASN A 38 -20.94 -21.02 14.21
C ASN A 38 -19.45 -21.32 13.98
N LEU A 39 -19.05 -21.65 12.75
CA LEU A 39 -17.65 -21.85 12.37
C LEU A 39 -16.80 -20.62 12.68
N CYS A 40 -17.27 -19.42 12.31
CA CYS A 40 -16.54 -18.19 12.58
C CYS A 40 -16.43 -17.90 14.07
N ASN A 41 -17.50 -18.14 14.85
CA ASN A 41 -17.50 -17.99 16.31
C ASN A 41 -16.49 -18.93 16.97
N GLU A 42 -16.49 -20.23 16.62
CA GLU A 42 -15.54 -21.22 17.12
C GLU A 42 -14.08 -20.83 16.82
N LYS A 43 -13.82 -20.29 15.63
CA LYS A 43 -12.48 -19.83 15.22
C LYS A 43 -12.15 -18.41 15.71
N LYS A 44 -13.01 -17.78 16.52
CA LYS A 44 -12.84 -16.40 17.02
C LYS A 44 -12.60 -15.40 15.88
N LEU A 45 -13.40 -15.52 14.82
CA LEU A 45 -13.42 -14.67 13.64
C LEU A 45 -14.70 -13.83 13.68
N GLN A 46 -14.57 -12.53 13.39
CA GLN A 46 -15.73 -11.65 13.30
C GLN A 46 -16.08 -11.47 11.82
N ILE A 47 -17.35 -11.71 11.50
CA ILE A 47 -17.92 -11.48 10.17
C ILE A 47 -18.37 -10.02 10.09
N ASN A 48 -17.90 -9.29 9.08
CA ASN A 48 -18.37 -7.94 8.77
C ASN A 48 -19.57 -7.96 7.82
N TYR A 49 -19.58 -8.93 6.90
CA TYR A 49 -20.61 -9.08 5.86
C TYR A 49 -20.77 -10.56 5.50
N LEU A 50 -22.00 -11.01 5.31
CA LEU A 50 -22.37 -12.37 4.92
C LEU A 50 -23.48 -12.31 3.88
N LEU A 51 -23.33 -13.11 2.82
CA LEU A 51 -24.29 -13.25 1.74
C LEU A 51 -24.41 -14.72 1.38
N VAL A 52 -25.64 -15.25 1.38
CA VAL A 52 -25.95 -16.62 0.97
C VAL A 52 -27.03 -16.55 -0.11
N GLY A 53 -26.71 -16.96 -1.34
CA GLY A 53 -27.65 -17.03 -2.46
C GLY A 53 -27.83 -18.46 -2.97
N ILE A 54 -28.99 -18.74 -3.55
CA ILE A 54 -29.25 -19.98 -4.30
C ILE A 54 -29.10 -19.67 -5.79
N GLU A 55 -28.29 -20.47 -6.49
CA GLU A 55 -28.29 -20.53 -7.96
C GLU A 55 -29.16 -21.71 -8.40
N ASN A 56 -30.23 -21.40 -9.14
CA ASN A 56 -31.14 -22.40 -9.70
C ASN A 56 -30.68 -22.70 -11.14
N HIS A 57 -29.89 -23.77 -11.34
CA HIS A 57 -29.56 -24.21 -12.69
C HIS A 57 -30.78 -24.75 -13.43
N GLN A 58 -30.92 -24.34 -14.70
CA GLN A 58 -31.96 -24.82 -15.63
C GLN A 58 -31.82 -26.31 -15.99
N ASP A 59 -30.68 -26.95 -15.68
CA ASP A 59 -30.33 -28.32 -16.09
C ASP A 59 -30.76 -29.44 -15.12
N HIS A 60 -31.66 -29.18 -14.16
CA HIS A 60 -32.25 -30.21 -13.25
C HIS A 60 -31.24 -31.03 -12.39
N LYS A 61 -29.98 -30.62 -12.23
CA LYS A 61 -28.92 -31.40 -11.52
C LYS A 61 -28.67 -31.03 -10.05
N GLY A 62 -29.56 -30.27 -9.42
CA GLY A 62 -29.54 -29.96 -7.98
C GLY A 62 -29.38 -28.47 -7.66
N LYS A 63 -29.68 -28.08 -6.42
CA LYS A 63 -29.53 -26.69 -5.94
C LYS A 63 -28.08 -26.38 -5.64
N HIS A 64 -27.61 -25.21 -6.08
CA HIS A 64 -26.28 -24.70 -5.78
C HIS A 64 -26.39 -23.53 -4.80
N HIS A 65 -25.59 -23.55 -3.76
CA HIS A 65 -25.53 -22.47 -2.79
C HIS A 65 -24.20 -21.73 -2.92
N HIS A 66 -24.30 -20.43 -3.11
CA HIS A 66 -23.16 -19.54 -3.09
C HIS A 66 -23.13 -18.77 -1.79
N VAL A 67 -21.99 -18.83 -1.11
CA VAL A 67 -21.76 -18.13 0.15
C VAL A 67 -20.60 -17.18 -0.06
N PHE A 68 -20.83 -15.89 0.14
CA PHE A 68 -19.77 -14.89 0.16
C PHE A 68 -19.75 -14.20 1.52
N PHE A 69 -18.58 -14.15 2.16
CA PHE A 69 -18.44 -13.47 3.45
C PHE A 69 -17.10 -12.75 3.59
N GLN A 70 -17.13 -11.68 4.37
CA GLN A 70 -15.98 -10.80 4.64
C GLN A 70 -15.70 -10.78 6.13
N LEU A 71 -14.46 -11.09 6.49
CA LEU A 71 -14.01 -11.11 7.87
C LEU A 71 -13.36 -9.79 8.27
N ASN A 72 -13.28 -9.50 9.56
CA ASN A 72 -12.54 -8.33 10.07
C ASN A 72 -11.01 -8.47 9.92
N LYS A 73 -10.51 -9.70 9.87
CA LYS A 73 -9.09 -10.05 9.76
C LYS A 73 -8.92 -11.23 8.79
N ARG A 74 -7.73 -11.37 8.23
CA ARG A 74 -7.38 -12.54 7.38
C ARG A 74 -7.48 -13.82 8.19
N PHE A 75 -8.30 -14.75 7.72
CA PHE A 75 -8.37 -16.10 8.24
C PHE A 75 -7.25 -16.95 7.65
N LYS A 76 -6.55 -17.69 8.50
CA LYS A 76 -5.41 -18.55 8.11
C LYS A 76 -5.67 -19.97 8.57
N THR A 77 -5.58 -20.93 7.66
CA THR A 77 -5.70 -22.35 7.98
C THR A 77 -4.88 -23.20 7.02
N ARG A 78 -4.48 -24.39 7.47
CA ARG A 78 -3.98 -25.47 6.61
C ARG A 78 -5.07 -26.49 6.27
N ASP A 79 -6.09 -26.56 7.11
CA ASP A 79 -7.24 -27.44 6.92
C ASP A 79 -8.36 -26.69 6.22
N LEU A 80 -8.67 -27.09 4.98
CA LEU A 80 -9.77 -26.57 4.18
C LEU A 80 -11.08 -27.32 4.44
N ASN A 81 -11.03 -28.50 5.09
CA ASN A 81 -12.22 -29.30 5.39
C ASN A 81 -13.09 -28.67 6.47
N ILE A 82 -12.60 -27.65 7.17
CA ILE A 82 -13.39 -26.83 8.10
C ILE A 82 -14.65 -26.21 7.48
N PHE A 83 -14.70 -26.08 6.14
CA PHE A 83 -15.86 -25.56 5.42
C PHE A 83 -16.81 -26.68 4.98
N ASN A 84 -16.52 -27.94 5.27
CA ASN A 84 -17.40 -29.06 4.96
C ASN A 84 -18.59 -29.06 5.91
N ILE A 85 -19.80 -29.10 5.36
CA ILE A 85 -21.03 -29.21 6.16
C ILE A 85 -21.42 -30.69 6.26
N PRO A 86 -21.58 -31.27 7.47
CA PRO A 86 -22.06 -32.63 7.61
C PRO A 86 -23.45 -32.79 7.00
N LYS A 87 -23.67 -33.87 6.24
CA LYS A 87 -25.01 -34.26 5.82
C LYS A 87 -25.74 -34.83 7.05
N ASN A 88 -26.96 -34.37 7.31
CA ASN A 88 -27.84 -34.96 8.35
C ASN A 88 -28.32 -36.34 7.90
N ILE A 89 -27.44 -37.34 8.01
CA ILE A 89 -27.75 -38.73 7.63
C ILE A 89 -28.46 -39.40 8.81
N LYS A 90 -29.71 -39.00 9.07
CA LYS A 90 -30.61 -39.76 9.95
C LYS A 90 -31.13 -40.97 9.17
N GLU A 91 -30.43 -42.08 9.32
CA GLU A 91 -30.73 -43.44 8.85
C GLU A 91 -30.48 -43.83 7.37
N LYS A 92 -29.61 -44.85 7.27
CA LYS A 92 -29.63 -46.01 6.35
C LYS A 92 -29.41 -45.78 4.85
N LYS A 93 -28.31 -46.38 4.37
CA LYS A 93 -28.40 -47.70 3.72
C LYS A 93 -27.16 -48.53 4.05
N LEU A 94 -27.43 -49.76 4.51
CA LEU A 94 -26.53 -50.91 4.53
C LEU A 94 -25.57 -50.89 3.34
N ILE A 95 -24.28 -50.56 3.49
CA ILE A 95 -23.34 -50.76 2.39
C ILE A 95 -21.95 -51.09 2.96
N ASP A 96 -21.65 -52.39 2.89
CA ASP A 96 -20.31 -52.97 2.76
C ASP A 96 -19.44 -52.21 1.74
N GLN A 97 -18.12 -52.38 1.83
CA GLN A 97 -17.09 -52.16 0.79
C GLN A 97 -16.20 -50.92 0.92
N GLU A 98 -14.93 -51.15 0.60
CA GLU A 98 -13.71 -50.34 0.77
C GLU A 98 -13.63 -49.01 -0.02
N ASN A 99 -14.75 -48.35 -0.37
CA ASN A 99 -14.75 -47.18 -1.25
C ASN A 99 -15.62 -46.00 -0.77
N ILE A 100 -15.46 -45.59 0.49
CA ILE A 100 -16.09 -44.38 1.05
C ILE A 100 -15.38 -43.10 0.55
N LYS A 101 -16.11 -42.16 -0.04
CA LYS A 101 -15.58 -40.82 -0.40
C LYS A 101 -16.13 -39.76 0.56
N ILE A 102 -15.32 -38.75 0.91
CA ILE A 102 -15.70 -37.65 1.83
C ILE A 102 -17.01 -36.96 1.41
N LYS A 103 -17.25 -36.80 0.10
CA LYS A 103 -18.48 -36.21 -0.48
C LYS A 103 -19.77 -36.96 -0.12
N ASP A 104 -19.67 -38.21 0.33
CA ASP A 104 -20.83 -39.03 0.69
C ASP A 104 -21.34 -38.64 2.09
N PHE A 105 -20.47 -38.08 2.94
CA PHE A 105 -20.77 -37.66 4.31
C PHE A 105 -20.87 -36.14 4.49
N PHE A 106 -20.27 -35.38 3.57
CA PHE A 106 -20.17 -33.94 3.68
C PHE A 106 -20.57 -33.22 2.40
N TYR A 107 -21.15 -32.03 2.53
CA TYR A 107 -21.16 -31.03 1.48
C TYR A 107 -19.81 -30.30 1.49
N SER A 108 -18.97 -30.61 0.50
CA SER A 108 -17.66 -29.98 0.33
C SER A 108 -17.76 -28.82 -0.67
N PRO A 109 -17.43 -27.58 -0.27
CA PRO A 109 -17.53 -26.45 -1.17
C PRO A 109 -16.33 -26.35 -2.11
N HIS A 110 -16.55 -25.74 -3.28
CA HIS A 110 -15.46 -25.09 -3.99
C HIS A 110 -15.12 -23.78 -3.29
N ILE A 111 -13.84 -23.60 -2.93
CA ILE A 111 -13.34 -22.51 -2.10
C ILE A 111 -12.53 -21.53 -2.95
N GLU A 112 -12.89 -20.25 -2.88
CA GLU A 112 -12.14 -19.13 -3.42
C GLU A 112 -11.90 -18.06 -2.33
N PRO A 113 -10.75 -17.36 -2.34
CA PRO A 113 -9.67 -17.46 -3.31
C PRO A 113 -8.80 -18.71 -3.14
N ARG A 114 -8.15 -19.14 -4.24
CA ARG A 114 -7.12 -20.19 -4.19
C ARG A 114 -5.72 -19.54 -4.10
N PRO A 115 -4.68 -20.25 -3.62
CA PRO A 115 -3.31 -19.73 -3.67
C PRO A 115 -2.93 -19.29 -5.09
N GLY A 116 -2.58 -18.01 -5.25
CA GLY A 116 -2.27 -17.41 -6.56
C GLY A 116 -3.46 -16.99 -7.42
N ASN A 117 -4.71 -17.20 -6.96
CA ASN A 117 -5.94 -16.76 -7.62
C ASN A 117 -6.89 -16.05 -6.63
N PRO A 118 -6.66 -14.75 -6.37
CA PRO A 118 -7.51 -13.94 -5.50
C PRO A 118 -8.85 -13.58 -6.16
N ILE A 119 -9.84 -13.23 -5.33
CA ILE A 119 -11.11 -12.67 -5.80
C ILE A 119 -10.82 -11.30 -6.43
N LYS A 120 -11.12 -11.17 -7.74
CA LYS A 120 -10.83 -9.97 -8.54
C LYS A 120 -11.67 -8.76 -8.16
N ASP A 121 -12.94 -8.96 -7.84
CA ASP A 121 -13.82 -7.87 -7.42
C ASP A 121 -14.92 -8.45 -6.53
N THR A 122 -15.07 -7.92 -5.32
CA THR A 122 -16.11 -8.39 -4.40
C THR A 122 -17.50 -7.91 -4.82
N THR A 123 -17.61 -6.86 -5.63
CA THR A 123 -18.88 -6.39 -6.19
C THR A 123 -19.38 -7.34 -7.25
N ASP A 124 -18.48 -7.82 -8.12
CA ASP A 124 -18.82 -8.83 -9.12
C ASP A 124 -19.31 -10.12 -8.44
N VAL A 125 -18.62 -10.57 -7.39
CA VAL A 125 -19.07 -11.73 -6.60
C VAL A 125 -20.41 -11.47 -5.93
N ARG A 126 -20.61 -10.31 -5.29
CA ARG A 126 -21.88 -9.95 -4.65
C ARG A 126 -23.03 -9.94 -5.65
N ASN A 127 -22.82 -9.34 -6.83
CA ASN A 127 -23.82 -9.30 -7.90
C ASN A 127 -24.10 -10.71 -8.45
N TYR A 128 -23.06 -11.54 -8.62
CA TYR A 128 -23.20 -12.93 -9.04
C TYR A 128 -24.09 -13.73 -8.09
N VAL A 129 -23.85 -13.64 -6.78
CA VAL A 129 -24.65 -14.37 -5.76
C VAL A 129 -26.10 -13.87 -5.70
N LYS A 130 -26.35 -12.59 -6.01
CA LYS A 130 -27.69 -11.99 -5.99
C LYS A 130 -28.48 -12.16 -7.29
N LYS A 131 -27.87 -12.73 -8.33
CA LYS A 131 -28.42 -12.76 -9.69
C LYS A 131 -29.84 -13.30 -9.77
N ASP A 132 -30.14 -14.35 -9.01
CA ASP A 132 -31.44 -15.05 -9.04
C ASP A 132 -32.46 -14.50 -8.02
N GLY A 133 -32.12 -13.42 -7.29
CA GLY A 133 -33.02 -12.73 -6.37
C GLY A 133 -33.29 -13.45 -5.04
N ASP A 134 -32.98 -14.74 -4.92
CA ASP A 134 -33.22 -15.53 -3.71
C ASP A 134 -31.98 -15.63 -2.81
N PHE A 135 -31.76 -14.61 -1.96
CA PHE A 135 -30.57 -14.53 -1.09
C PHE A 135 -30.88 -14.05 0.34
N ILE A 136 -29.93 -14.29 1.26
CA ILE A 136 -29.86 -13.70 2.59
C ILE A 136 -28.62 -12.82 2.64
N GLU A 137 -28.74 -11.58 3.08
CA GLU A 137 -27.64 -10.62 3.19
C GLU A 137 -27.64 -9.97 4.58
N GLU A 138 -26.47 -9.96 5.24
CA GLU A 138 -26.30 -9.36 6.56
C GLU A 138 -24.96 -8.62 6.69
N GLY A 139 -24.95 -7.57 7.51
CA GLY A 139 -23.75 -6.81 7.83
C GLY A 139 -23.44 -5.66 6.85
N THR A 140 -22.20 -5.18 6.88
CA THR A 140 -21.75 -4.03 6.10
C THR A 140 -20.78 -4.46 4.99
N PHE A 141 -21.26 -4.42 3.74
CA PHE A 141 -20.45 -4.79 2.58
C PHE A 141 -19.26 -3.86 2.39
N LYS A 142 -18.09 -4.44 2.12
CA LYS A 142 -16.87 -3.70 1.74
C LYS A 142 -16.47 -4.03 0.30
N HIS A 143 -16.48 -3.01 -0.55
CA HIS A 143 -15.93 -3.10 -1.89
C HIS A 143 -14.41 -3.34 -1.83
N VAL A 144 -13.95 -4.41 -2.47
CA VAL A 144 -12.53 -4.74 -2.63
C VAL A 144 -12.33 -5.25 -4.05
N ARG A 145 -11.45 -4.58 -4.80
CA ARG A 145 -11.05 -4.98 -6.14
C ARG A 145 -9.58 -5.37 -6.12
N TYR A 146 -9.28 -6.60 -6.48
CA TYR A 146 -7.94 -7.08 -6.74
C TYR A 146 -7.50 -6.71 -8.15
N ILE A 147 -6.41 -5.98 -8.22
CA ILE A 147 -5.86 -5.46 -9.47
C ILE A 147 -4.72 -6.39 -9.91
N LYS A 148 -4.96 -7.16 -10.98
CA LYS A 148 -3.95 -8.02 -11.63
C LYS A 148 -3.55 -7.38 -12.96
N LEU A 149 -2.29 -6.96 -13.10
CA LEU A 149 -1.78 -6.52 -14.38
C LEU A 149 -1.28 -7.71 -15.21
N SER A 150 -1.46 -7.61 -16.53
CA SER A 150 -0.89 -8.51 -17.52
C SER A 150 0.64 -8.40 -17.52
N LYS A 151 1.36 -9.46 -17.91
CA LYS A 151 2.84 -9.44 -18.06
C LYS A 151 3.35 -8.37 -19.05
N ASN A 152 2.46 -7.79 -19.86
CA ASN A 152 2.79 -6.84 -20.91
C ASN A 152 2.37 -5.39 -20.62
N GLU A 153 1.81 -5.09 -19.45
CA GLU A 153 1.44 -3.72 -19.08
C GLU A 153 2.64 -2.99 -18.44
N LYS A 154 2.91 -1.78 -18.94
CA LYS A 154 4.03 -0.95 -18.47
C LYS A 154 3.85 -0.60 -16.98
N PRO A 155 4.94 -0.38 -16.22
CA PRO A 155 4.92 -0.12 -14.76
C PRO A 155 4.02 1.04 -14.27
N THR A 156 3.41 1.82 -15.16
CA THR A 156 2.83 3.13 -14.91
C THR A 156 1.43 3.11 -14.29
N GLU A 157 0.54 2.14 -14.58
CA GLU A 157 -0.85 2.25 -14.11
C GLU A 157 -1.03 1.94 -12.60
N LEU A 158 -0.42 0.86 -12.10
CA LEU A 158 -0.50 0.52 -10.67
C LEU A 158 0.23 1.55 -9.81
N GLU A 159 1.30 2.12 -10.36
CA GLU A 159 2.06 3.21 -9.76
C GLU A 159 1.23 4.49 -9.71
N SER A 160 0.61 4.91 -10.83
CA SER A 160 -0.33 6.04 -10.86
C SER A 160 -1.52 5.85 -9.91
N LEU A 161 -2.10 4.64 -9.85
CA LEU A 161 -3.17 4.32 -8.90
C LEU A 161 -2.71 4.40 -7.45
N THR A 162 -1.51 3.89 -7.17
CA THR A 162 -0.89 3.98 -5.84
C THR A 162 -0.64 5.42 -5.45
N ASN A 163 -0.12 6.24 -6.37
CA ASN A 163 0.09 7.68 -6.16
C ASN A 163 -1.24 8.41 -5.91
N ASN A 164 -2.26 8.16 -6.72
CA ASN A 164 -3.59 8.74 -6.52
C ASN A 164 -4.22 8.35 -5.18
N TYR A 165 -4.06 7.08 -4.77
CA TYR A 165 -4.52 6.64 -3.45
C TYR A 165 -3.75 7.35 -2.33
N PHE A 166 -2.44 7.56 -2.50
CA PHE A 166 -1.65 8.30 -1.54
C PHE A 166 -2.08 9.78 -1.46
N LEU A 167 -2.33 10.44 -2.59
CA LEU A 167 -2.84 11.81 -2.64
C LEU A 167 -4.18 11.94 -1.92
N LYS A 168 -5.12 11.02 -2.14
CA LYS A 168 -6.40 11.02 -1.41
C LYS A 168 -6.23 10.85 0.10
N LEU A 169 -5.32 9.97 0.52
CA LEU A 169 -4.98 9.84 1.94
C LEU A 169 -4.29 11.10 2.48
N ARG A 170 -3.50 11.82 1.65
CA ARG A 170 -2.94 13.14 1.98
C ARG A 170 -4.05 14.14 2.28
N GLU A 171 -4.96 14.35 1.34
CA GLU A 171 -6.09 15.27 1.49
C GLU A 171 -6.98 14.94 2.70
N GLU A 172 -7.28 13.65 2.95
CA GLU A 172 -8.19 13.24 4.02
C GLU A 172 -7.67 13.59 5.44
N TYR A 173 -6.35 13.61 5.62
CA TYR A 173 -5.72 13.76 6.93
C TYR A 173 -4.99 15.11 7.11
N GLN A 174 -4.90 15.94 6.08
CA GLN A 174 -4.23 17.25 6.12
C GLN A 174 -4.95 18.29 6.99
N GLN A 175 -6.25 18.13 7.26
CA GLN A 175 -7.08 19.14 7.95
C GLN A 175 -7.60 18.74 9.34
N LYS A 176 -7.18 17.60 9.88
CA LYS A 176 -7.66 17.15 11.19
C LYS A 176 -6.66 17.56 12.29
N GLU A 177 -7.13 18.22 13.35
CA GLU A 177 -6.36 18.31 14.60
C GLU A 177 -6.21 16.89 15.16
N ILE A 178 -4.96 16.42 15.29
CA ILE A 178 -4.67 14.99 15.39
C ILE A 178 -3.80 14.65 16.60
N ASN A 179 -4.26 13.66 17.37
CA ASN A 179 -3.38 12.84 18.19
C ASN A 179 -2.52 11.92 17.27
N ILE A 180 -1.25 12.27 17.14
CA ILE A 180 -0.26 11.69 16.21
C ILE A 180 -0.24 10.15 16.24
N SER A 181 -0.28 9.57 17.44
CA SER A 181 -0.20 8.11 17.63
C SER A 181 -1.43 7.37 17.08
N LYS A 182 -2.63 7.96 17.24
CA LYS A 182 -3.90 7.36 16.81
C LYS A 182 -4.02 7.43 15.29
N THR A 183 -3.69 8.57 14.71
CA THR A 183 -3.73 8.75 13.24
C THR A 183 -2.70 7.90 12.52
N LYS A 184 -1.49 7.75 13.07
CA LYS A 184 -0.49 6.81 12.54
C LYS A 184 -1.07 5.41 12.36
N ASN A 185 -1.72 4.91 13.40
CA ASN A 185 -2.30 3.57 13.39
C ASN A 185 -3.45 3.46 12.37
N GLU A 186 -4.26 4.50 12.21
CA GLU A 186 -5.34 4.52 11.21
C GLU A 186 -4.80 4.55 9.77
N ILE A 187 -3.83 5.44 9.47
CA ILE A 187 -3.19 5.52 8.15
C ILE A 187 -2.51 4.19 7.82
N PHE A 188 -1.76 3.61 8.78
CA PHE A 188 -1.10 2.32 8.60
C PHE A 188 -2.10 1.19 8.31
N LYS A 189 -3.26 1.19 8.98
CA LYS A 189 -4.33 0.23 8.74
C LYS A 189 -4.91 0.38 7.33
N LYS A 190 -5.15 1.60 6.86
CA LYS A 190 -5.64 1.88 5.50
C LYS A 190 -4.63 1.49 4.42
N LEU A 191 -3.36 1.83 4.60
CA LEU A 191 -2.28 1.47 3.66
C LEU A 191 -2.07 -0.03 3.59
N LYS A 192 -2.11 -0.72 4.73
CA LYS A 192 -2.05 -2.19 4.77
C LYS A 192 -3.19 -2.81 3.97
N LEU A 193 -4.43 -2.36 4.20
CA LEU A 193 -5.59 -2.87 3.45
C LEU A 193 -5.48 -2.61 1.95
N TYR A 194 -4.96 -1.46 1.55
CA TYR A 194 -4.70 -1.14 0.15
C TYR A 194 -3.62 -2.05 -0.44
N ALA A 195 -2.45 -2.18 0.20
CA ALA A 195 -1.39 -3.08 -0.26
C ALA A 195 -1.85 -4.53 -0.38
N GLU A 196 -2.73 -4.98 0.52
CA GLU A 196 -3.34 -6.30 0.49
C GLU A 196 -4.31 -6.51 -0.70
N SER A 197 -4.81 -5.43 -1.32
CA SER A 197 -5.63 -5.48 -2.53
C SER A 197 -4.81 -5.48 -3.83
N LEU A 198 -3.50 -5.22 -3.75
CA LEU A 198 -2.61 -5.17 -4.91
C LEU A 198 -1.99 -6.54 -5.24
N GLU A 199 -1.38 -6.61 -6.42
CA GLU A 199 -0.57 -7.76 -6.84
C GLU A 199 0.57 -8.03 -5.83
N PRO A 200 0.74 -9.29 -5.34
CA PRO A 200 1.65 -9.56 -4.23
C PRO A 200 3.11 -9.15 -4.47
N ASN A 201 3.63 -9.30 -5.69
CA ASN A 201 5.01 -8.94 -5.98
C ASN A 201 5.20 -7.42 -5.97
N TYR A 202 4.26 -6.68 -6.55
CA TYR A 202 4.25 -5.22 -6.48
C TYR A 202 4.13 -4.72 -5.03
N ALA A 203 3.19 -5.28 -4.25
CA ALA A 203 3.01 -4.92 -2.85
C ALA A 203 4.28 -5.21 -2.04
N PHE A 204 4.91 -6.37 -2.27
CA PHE A 204 6.16 -6.75 -1.61
C PHE A 204 7.30 -5.80 -1.98
N LYS A 205 7.49 -5.51 -3.28
CA LYS A 205 8.52 -4.57 -3.77
C LYS A 205 8.35 -3.16 -3.19
N ASN A 206 7.11 -2.72 -3.00
CA ASN A 206 6.78 -1.39 -2.47
C ASN A 206 6.51 -1.37 -0.96
N THR A 207 6.82 -2.44 -0.22
CA THR A 207 6.54 -2.51 1.24
C THR A 207 7.18 -1.34 2.01
N LYS A 208 8.41 -0.95 1.64
CA LYS A 208 9.12 0.20 2.24
C LYS A 208 8.39 1.51 1.94
N ARG A 209 7.93 1.71 0.70
CA ARG A 209 7.14 2.88 0.28
C ARG A 209 5.81 3.00 1.02
N PHE A 210 5.05 1.91 1.14
CA PHE A 210 3.81 1.89 1.93
C PHE A 210 4.07 2.17 3.41
N LYS A 211 5.17 1.64 3.95
CA LYS A 211 5.57 1.92 5.33
C LYS A 211 5.90 3.40 5.48
N ASN A 212 6.77 3.95 4.62
CA ASN A 212 7.26 5.32 4.66
C ASN A 212 6.14 6.35 4.49
N MET A 213 5.13 6.10 3.65
CA MET A 213 3.99 7.01 3.48
C MET A 213 3.25 7.31 4.81
N ALA A 214 3.15 6.32 5.70
CA ALA A 214 2.57 6.53 7.04
C ALA A 214 3.45 7.38 7.96
N TYR A 215 4.76 7.44 7.70
CA TYR A 215 5.71 8.29 8.41
C TYR A 215 5.83 9.67 7.75
N GLU A 216 5.81 9.78 6.42
CA GLU A 216 5.80 11.05 5.68
C GLU A 216 4.64 11.94 6.12
N HIS A 217 3.44 11.38 6.34
CA HIS A 217 2.29 12.11 6.92
C HIS A 217 2.52 12.69 8.32
N ILE A 218 3.36 12.03 9.13
CA ILE A 218 3.66 12.47 10.50
C ILE A 218 4.82 13.47 10.48
N TYR A 219 5.79 13.25 9.59
CA TYR A 219 6.99 14.06 9.45
C TYR A 219 6.80 15.29 8.56
N GLU A 220 5.81 15.35 7.67
CA GLU A 220 5.47 16.59 6.95
C GLU A 220 4.87 17.65 7.90
N SER A 221 4.16 17.23 8.96
CA SER A 221 3.72 18.14 10.03
C SER A 221 4.76 18.36 11.14
N GLU A 222 5.72 17.44 11.33
CA GLU A 222 6.70 17.47 12.44
C GLU A 222 8.18 17.33 12.01
N ILE A 223 8.56 17.85 10.85
CA ILE A 223 9.92 18.36 10.67
C ILE A 223 9.84 19.89 10.58
N LYS A 224 9.39 20.49 11.68
CA LYS A 224 10.31 21.48 12.26
C LYS A 224 11.46 20.63 12.77
N GLU A 225 12.57 20.55 12.01
CA GLU A 225 13.86 20.28 12.63
C GLU A 225 13.83 21.07 13.94
N ASN A 226 14.04 20.43 15.09
CA ASN A 226 14.28 21.16 16.33
C ASN A 226 15.55 21.97 16.05
N LEU A 227 15.35 23.15 15.48
CA LEU A 227 16.38 24.08 15.09
C LEU A 227 17.09 24.39 16.39
N ILE A 228 18.29 23.83 16.52
CA ILE A 228 19.15 24.02 17.70
C ILE A 228 19.33 25.53 17.96
N PHE A 229 19.15 26.36 16.92
CA PHE A 229 19.13 27.81 16.98
C PHE A 229 17.81 28.39 16.46
N ASN A 230 17.11 29.17 17.30
CA ASN A 230 15.95 29.95 16.89
C ASN A 230 16.35 30.91 15.75
N PHE A 231 15.57 30.99 14.67
CA PHE A 231 15.78 31.91 13.53
C PHE A 231 16.05 33.36 13.97
N CYS A 232 15.42 33.82 15.07
CA CYS A 232 15.64 35.13 15.65
C CYS A 232 17.09 35.41 16.09
N THR A 233 17.92 34.37 16.29
CA THR A 233 19.33 34.51 16.65
C THR A 233 20.16 35.11 15.50
N PHE A 234 19.78 34.85 14.24
CA PHE A 234 20.51 35.31 13.06
C PHE A 234 20.15 36.73 12.62
N LYS A 235 18.99 37.26 13.05
CA LYS A 235 18.56 38.65 12.81
C LYS A 235 19.44 39.71 13.47
N LYS A 236 20.47 39.30 14.21
CA LYS A 236 21.46 40.19 14.84
C LYS A 236 22.70 40.42 13.98
N ILE A 237 22.85 39.68 12.88
CA ILE A 237 24.05 39.71 12.02
C ILE A 237 23.65 40.31 10.66
N PRO A 238 24.08 41.54 10.32
CA PRO A 238 23.63 42.26 9.12
C PRO A 238 23.79 41.47 7.82
N ILE A 239 24.91 40.78 7.62
CA ILE A 239 25.15 40.01 6.39
C ILE A 239 24.18 38.84 6.22
N LEU A 240 23.73 38.22 7.32
CA LEU A 240 22.76 37.13 7.27
C LEU A 240 21.35 37.63 6.95
N ILE A 241 21.02 38.86 7.37
CA ILE A 241 19.76 39.54 7.02
C ILE A 241 19.72 39.79 5.51
N CYS A 242 20.81 40.33 4.94
CA CYS A 242 20.89 40.55 3.49
C CYS A 242 20.70 39.26 2.69
N ILE A 243 21.32 38.15 3.12
CA ILE A 243 21.16 36.84 2.46
C ILE A 243 19.71 36.37 2.55
N TYR A 244 19.07 36.53 3.72
CA TYR A 244 17.66 36.19 3.90
C TYR A 244 16.74 36.98 2.97
N ASP A 245 16.94 38.30 2.86
CA ASP A 245 16.11 39.16 2.00
C ASP A 245 16.27 38.81 0.51
N ILE A 246 17.48 38.46 0.08
CA ILE A 246 17.74 37.96 -1.28
C ILE A 246 16.95 36.66 -1.54
N LEU A 247 17.04 35.69 -0.62
CA LEU A 247 16.35 34.40 -0.76
C LEU A 247 14.83 34.56 -0.74
N LYS A 248 14.31 35.47 0.10
CA LYS A 248 12.88 35.80 0.15
C LYS A 248 12.41 36.42 -1.18
N THR A 249 13.17 37.36 -1.73
CA THR A 249 12.87 37.99 -3.03
C THR A 249 12.87 36.95 -4.15
N GLN A 250 13.84 36.02 -4.14
CA GLN A 250 13.88 34.92 -5.11
C GLN A 250 12.70 33.95 -4.95
N LYS A 251 12.25 33.69 -3.71
CA LYS A 251 11.05 32.88 -3.46
C LYS A 251 9.81 33.49 -4.11
N GLU A 252 9.62 34.79 -3.98
CA GLU A 252 8.49 35.51 -4.60
C GLU A 252 8.54 35.48 -6.14
N GLN A 253 9.72 35.22 -6.71
CA GLN A 253 9.91 35.00 -8.15
C GLN A 253 9.72 33.53 -8.58
N LEU A 254 9.81 32.55 -7.66
CA LEU A 254 9.55 31.13 -7.97
C LEU A 254 8.11 30.88 -8.44
N SER A 255 7.15 31.70 -7.98
CA SER A 255 5.75 31.63 -8.41
C SER A 255 5.48 32.29 -9.78
N ASN A 256 6.41 33.12 -10.27
CA ASN A 256 6.28 33.91 -11.48
C ASN A 256 7.59 33.83 -12.30
N VAL A 257 7.78 32.78 -13.11
CA VAL A 257 8.43 32.78 -14.46
C VAL A 257 8.97 31.40 -14.85
N ILE A 258 8.65 31.04 -16.10
CA ILE A 258 8.89 29.77 -16.79
C ILE A 258 10.29 29.65 -17.45
N SER A 259 11.22 30.62 -17.35
CA SER A 259 12.48 30.49 -18.15
C SER A 259 13.77 31.12 -17.61
N GLN A 260 14.01 31.18 -16.29
CA GLN A 260 15.35 31.53 -15.78
C GLN A 260 15.98 30.38 -15.00
N ARG A 261 17.25 30.09 -15.33
CA ARG A 261 18.10 29.13 -14.63
C ARG A 261 18.49 29.74 -13.28
N PHE A 262 18.07 29.12 -12.18
CA PHE A 262 18.43 29.61 -10.84
C PHE A 262 19.94 29.49 -10.61
N LYS A 263 20.51 30.49 -9.95
CA LYS A 263 21.94 30.56 -9.66
C LYS A 263 22.28 29.69 -8.45
N THR A 264 23.48 29.11 -8.47
CA THR A 264 24.04 28.41 -7.30
C THR A 264 24.66 29.43 -6.35
N LEU A 265 24.35 29.30 -5.06
CA LEU A 265 24.96 30.08 -3.99
C LEU A 265 26.08 29.26 -3.37
N ILE A 266 27.32 29.72 -3.51
CA ILE A 266 28.50 29.11 -2.87
C ILE A 266 28.82 29.92 -1.61
N VAL A 267 28.95 29.24 -0.48
CA VAL A 267 29.18 29.88 0.82
C VAL A 267 30.46 29.33 1.45
N GLU A 268 31.48 30.17 1.46
CA GLU A 268 32.77 29.87 2.04
C GLU A 268 32.89 30.46 3.45
N GLY A 269 33.65 29.79 4.31
CA GLY A 269 33.95 30.27 5.65
C GLY A 269 34.42 29.14 6.56
N ASN A 270 34.93 29.49 7.73
CA ASN A 270 35.52 28.56 8.68
C ASN A 270 34.63 27.34 8.97
N SER A 271 35.24 26.17 9.17
CA SER A 271 34.53 24.96 9.59
C SER A 271 33.80 25.18 10.91
N LYS A 272 32.64 24.52 11.08
CA LYS A 272 31.81 24.60 12.30
C LYS A 272 31.26 26.00 12.63
N SER A 273 31.23 26.94 11.68
CA SER A 273 30.62 28.27 11.88
C SER A 273 29.09 28.30 11.79
N GLY A 274 28.43 27.15 11.58
CA GLY A 274 26.98 27.05 11.55
C GLY A 274 26.33 27.36 10.19
N LYS A 275 27.10 27.46 9.10
CA LYS A 275 26.60 27.75 7.73
C LYS A 275 25.40 26.89 7.34
N THR A 276 25.54 25.56 7.43
CA THR A 276 24.48 24.60 7.08
C THR A 276 23.22 24.82 7.91
N GLN A 277 23.39 25.07 9.22
CA GLN A 277 22.26 25.29 10.13
C GLN A 277 21.55 26.61 9.87
N PHE A 278 22.29 27.65 9.47
CA PHE A 278 21.70 28.92 9.04
C PHE A 278 20.78 28.70 7.82
N PHE A 279 21.25 28.03 6.76
CA PHE A 279 20.43 27.80 5.58
C PHE A 279 19.22 26.91 5.85
N LYS A 280 19.39 25.83 6.64
CA LYS A 280 18.26 25.01 7.09
C LYS A 280 17.21 25.83 7.84
N SER A 281 17.64 26.71 8.75
CA SER A 281 16.76 27.62 9.50
C SER A 281 16.01 28.59 8.60
N VAL A 282 16.71 29.21 7.65
CA VAL A 282 16.13 30.15 6.69
C VAL A 282 15.09 29.46 5.80
N LEU A 283 15.45 28.33 5.19
CA LEU A 283 14.53 27.62 4.27
C LEU A 283 13.31 27.09 5.01
N THR A 284 13.48 26.57 6.22
CA THR A 284 12.36 26.16 7.08
C THR A 284 11.46 27.34 7.43
N ASN A 285 12.03 28.50 7.77
CA ASN A 285 11.24 29.71 8.06
C ASN A 285 10.52 30.26 6.83
N LEU A 286 11.12 30.11 5.66
CA LEU A 286 10.54 30.45 4.37
C LEU A 286 9.62 29.35 3.84
N GLU A 287 9.34 28.27 4.56
CA GLU A 287 8.49 27.15 4.08
C GLU A 287 8.89 26.64 2.69
N LEU A 288 10.20 26.58 2.43
CA LEU A 288 10.75 26.06 1.18
C LEU A 288 11.25 24.64 1.44
N PRO A 289 10.67 23.61 0.80
CA PRO A 289 11.16 22.25 0.94
C PRO A 289 12.54 22.11 0.27
N PHE A 290 13.46 21.41 0.94
CA PHE A 290 14.83 21.24 0.48
C PHE A 290 15.38 19.83 0.67
N ASN A 291 16.27 19.41 -0.22
CA ASN A 291 17.13 18.24 -0.03
C ASN A 291 18.39 18.66 0.73
N TYR A 292 18.88 17.76 1.57
CA TYR A 292 20.14 17.92 2.29
C TYR A 292 21.05 16.74 1.95
N ILE A 293 22.08 17.00 1.15
CA ILE A 293 23.00 16.02 0.62
C ILE A 293 24.36 16.30 1.26
N LYS A 294 24.88 15.30 1.99
CA LYS A 294 26.10 15.42 2.78
C LYS A 294 27.04 14.27 2.44
N ASP A 295 28.34 14.55 2.47
CA ASP A 295 29.44 13.57 2.38
C ASP A 295 29.59 12.87 1.01
N ASP A 296 28.53 12.28 0.45
CA ASP A 296 28.51 11.74 -0.91
C ASP A 296 27.28 12.25 -1.68
N VAL A 297 27.45 12.47 -2.98
CA VAL A 297 26.33 12.83 -3.86
C VAL A 297 25.58 11.55 -4.22
N ASP A 298 24.39 11.35 -3.65
CA ASP A 298 23.50 10.23 -3.93
C ASP A 298 22.12 10.76 -4.33
N PHE A 299 21.69 10.44 -5.54
CA PHE A 299 20.39 10.86 -6.09
C PHE A 299 19.39 9.70 -6.12
N SER A 300 19.57 8.67 -5.31
CA SER A 300 18.58 7.60 -5.16
C SER A 300 17.28 8.12 -4.54
N ASP A 301 16.17 7.48 -4.87
CA ASP A 301 14.83 7.79 -4.33
C ASP A 301 14.76 7.74 -2.78
N GLU A 302 15.78 7.17 -2.11
CA GLU A 302 15.89 7.15 -0.65
C GLU A 302 16.48 8.43 -0.07
N ASN A 303 17.35 9.13 -0.82
CA ASN A 303 18.17 10.25 -0.35
C ASN A 303 17.91 11.56 -1.10
N TYR A 304 17.16 11.52 -2.20
CA TYR A 304 16.84 12.67 -3.04
C TYR A 304 15.37 12.69 -3.43
N ASP A 305 14.76 13.88 -3.35
CA ASP A 305 13.35 14.11 -3.68
C ASP A 305 13.24 15.20 -4.74
N GLU A 306 12.70 14.83 -5.91
CA GLU A 306 12.53 15.70 -7.07
C GLU A 306 11.47 16.80 -6.85
N ASP A 307 10.53 16.58 -5.92
CA ASP A 307 9.47 17.55 -5.64
C ASP A 307 9.97 18.74 -4.79
N LYS A 308 11.23 18.70 -4.32
CA LYS A 308 11.82 19.79 -3.53
C LYS A 308 12.55 20.81 -4.41
N TYR A 309 12.35 22.08 -4.08
CA TYR A 309 12.84 23.20 -4.90
C TYR A 309 14.30 23.57 -4.66
N VAL A 310 14.88 23.19 -3.53
CA VAL A 310 16.23 23.62 -3.11
C VAL A 310 17.09 22.42 -2.73
N ASN A 311 18.35 22.41 -3.16
CA ASN A 311 19.33 21.40 -2.79
C ASN A 311 20.46 22.05 -1.97
N ILE A 312 20.69 21.56 -0.74
CA ILE A 312 21.85 21.92 0.07
C ILE A 312 22.90 20.82 -0.08
N TYR A 313 24.08 21.19 -0.57
CA TYR A 313 25.25 20.33 -0.65
C TYR A 313 26.24 20.73 0.45
N ASP A 314 26.59 19.81 1.35
CA ASP A 314 27.48 20.06 2.48
C ASP A 314 28.57 18.99 2.57
N ASP A 315 29.79 19.39 2.97
CA ASP A 315 30.95 18.49 3.07
C ASP A 315 31.18 17.59 1.83
N ILE A 316 31.03 18.13 0.60
CA ILE A 316 31.28 17.37 -0.64
C ILE A 316 32.54 17.88 -1.34
N ASP A 317 33.41 16.96 -1.74
CA ASP A 317 34.61 17.29 -2.51
C ASP A 317 34.26 17.74 -3.94
N ILE A 318 34.74 18.93 -4.31
CA ILE A 318 34.57 19.50 -5.64
C ILE A 318 35.24 18.64 -6.72
N TYR A 319 36.35 17.97 -6.41
CA TYR A 319 37.05 17.09 -7.34
C TYR A 319 36.25 15.80 -7.58
N ASP A 320 35.54 15.30 -6.57
CA ASP A 320 34.63 14.15 -6.74
C ASP A 320 33.44 14.50 -7.63
N ILE A 321 32.88 15.71 -7.48
CA ILE A 321 31.81 16.22 -8.36
C ILE A 321 32.31 16.28 -9.82
N GLN A 322 33.54 16.77 -10.04
CA GLN A 322 34.13 16.87 -11.38
C GLN A 322 34.44 15.50 -11.97
N ALA A 323 35.07 14.60 -11.21
CA ALA A 323 35.42 13.24 -11.63
C ALA A 323 34.19 12.44 -12.08
N ARG A 324 33.03 12.74 -11.47
CA ARG A 324 31.74 12.10 -11.77
C ARG A 324 30.90 12.86 -12.82
N ASN A 325 31.43 13.92 -13.43
CA ASN A 325 30.74 14.78 -14.40
C ASN A 325 29.45 15.43 -13.87
N LEU A 326 29.39 15.70 -12.56
CA LEU A 326 28.21 16.24 -11.87
C LEU A 326 28.21 17.77 -11.78
N THR A 327 29.26 18.45 -12.25
CA THR A 327 29.40 19.91 -12.17
C THR A 327 28.21 20.65 -12.75
N LYS A 328 27.66 20.18 -13.87
CA LYS A 328 26.48 20.79 -14.52
C LYS A 328 25.19 20.64 -13.71
N VAL A 329 25.10 19.58 -12.90
CA VAL A 329 23.94 19.27 -12.05
C VAL A 329 24.03 20.04 -10.75
N VAL A 330 25.13 19.83 -10.01
CA VAL A 330 25.33 20.34 -8.64
C VAL A 330 25.59 21.85 -8.63
N ILE A 331 26.43 22.35 -9.54
CA ILE A 331 26.83 23.77 -9.60
C ILE A 331 26.11 24.49 -10.71
N GLY A 332 25.90 23.81 -11.83
CA GLY A 332 25.24 24.37 -12.97
C GLY A 332 23.74 24.54 -12.75
N ASN A 333 23.06 23.68 -12.00
CA ASN A 333 21.59 23.66 -11.95
C ASN A 333 20.94 23.45 -13.34
N GLN A 334 21.48 22.50 -14.12
CA GLN A 334 20.98 22.15 -15.46
C GLN A 334 19.83 21.13 -15.38
N LYS A 335 18.71 21.41 -16.07
CA LYS A 335 17.50 20.58 -16.04
C LYS A 335 17.61 19.22 -16.77
N ASP A 336 18.42 19.13 -17.83
CA ASP A 336 18.40 17.98 -18.78
C ASP A 336 19.65 17.08 -18.78
N SER A 337 20.36 16.94 -17.66
CA SER A 337 21.56 16.09 -17.62
C SER A 337 21.21 14.61 -17.44
N ILE A 338 21.57 13.76 -18.41
CA ILE A 338 21.56 12.31 -18.24
C ILE A 338 22.71 11.94 -17.32
N VAL A 339 22.38 11.44 -16.13
CA VAL A 339 23.36 10.93 -15.19
C VAL A 339 23.10 9.44 -14.98
N ASN A 340 24.14 8.69 -14.58
CA ASN A 340 24.06 7.25 -14.35
C ASN A 340 23.00 6.94 -13.26
N MET A 341 22.54 5.70 -13.10
CA MET A 341 21.40 5.39 -12.20
C MET A 341 21.69 5.63 -10.70
N LYS A 342 22.96 5.80 -10.31
CA LYS A 342 23.38 6.34 -9.00
C LYS A 342 23.16 7.87 -8.88
N TYR A 343 22.90 8.56 -9.99
CA TYR A 343 23.02 10.01 -10.09
C TYR A 343 21.93 10.76 -10.89
N LYS A 344 20.90 10.11 -11.41
CA LYS A 344 20.01 10.74 -12.41
C LYS A 344 18.88 11.56 -11.77
N PRO A 345 18.64 12.82 -12.19
CA PRO A 345 17.35 13.49 -12.07
C PRO A 345 16.46 13.20 -13.30
N ARG A 346 15.16 12.98 -13.11
CA ARG A 346 14.16 12.73 -14.15
C ARG A 346 13.08 13.84 -14.15
N ASN A 347 13.12 14.63 -15.23
CA ASN A 347 12.12 15.50 -15.86
C ASN A 347 11.07 16.24 -15.00
#